data_AF-A0A1H6ED51-F1
#
_entry.id   AF-A0A1H6ED51-F1
#
_cell.length_a   1.000
_cell.length_b   1.000
_cell.length_c   1.000
_cell.angle_alpha   90.00
_cell.angle_beta   90.00
_cell.angle_gamma   90.00
#
_symmetry.space_group_name_H-M   'P 1'
#
loop_
_entity.id
_entity.type
_entity.pdbx_description
1 polymer ?
#
loop_
_entity_poly.entity_id
_entity_poly.type
_entity_poly.pdbx_seq_one_letter_code
_entity_poly.pdbx_strand_id
1 'polypeptide(L)'
;MTTRRQAVHRPPVAREPVDPARIGRGWVRRLARGMTAGAVAAALEEARFDARQTSRHEDLADNPRGDAELAEWERIDQMLAAAGPGAVYDPDTDDVARAGLAADAAADAARQTELREAARIQARADELQSLRQLGVLAQAEPHAGDEALRDLLTRRAGHYVQPDVDAWFAHALATHRGHYREPAARQAAADLLTRPVLTHAALLAALTRLQPGVDVDRLGFAGRLAAADPEAAADLAAFLTGAGDGCHADGG
;
A
#
# COMPACT_ATOMS: atom_id res chain seq x y z
N MET A 1 39.48 -11.12 -8.11
CA MET A 1 38.36 -11.02 -7.14
C MET A 1 37.11 -10.66 -7.90
N THR A 2 36.26 -11.65 -8.17
CA THR A 2 35.08 -11.51 -9.05
C THR A 2 33.87 -11.14 -8.21
N THR A 3 33.37 -9.91 -8.37
CA THR A 3 32.22 -9.36 -7.63
C THR A 3 30.94 -10.07 -8.10
N ARG A 4 30.41 -10.96 -7.25
CA ARG A 4 29.15 -11.67 -7.51
C ARG A 4 28.00 -10.69 -7.31
N ARG A 5 27.44 -10.19 -8.41
CA ARG A 5 26.21 -9.37 -8.45
C ARG A 5 25.09 -10.18 -7.79
N GLN A 6 24.66 -9.78 -6.59
CA GLN A 6 23.55 -10.40 -5.89
C GLN A 6 22.27 -10.07 -6.66
N ALA A 7 21.61 -11.10 -7.20
CA ALA A 7 20.34 -10.93 -7.88
C ALA A 7 19.29 -10.50 -6.85
N VAL A 8 18.67 -9.34 -7.08
CA VAL A 8 17.51 -8.88 -6.30
C VAL A 8 16.40 -9.90 -6.54
N HIS A 9 16.08 -10.69 -5.52
CA HIS A 9 14.96 -11.62 -5.56
C HIS A 9 13.69 -10.78 -5.57
N ARG A 10 13.19 -10.46 -6.77
CA ARG A 10 11.87 -9.84 -6.93
C ARG A 10 10.86 -10.92 -6.52
N PRO A 11 10.06 -10.73 -5.46
CA PRO A 11 8.98 -11.67 -5.17
C PRO A 11 8.05 -11.71 -6.40
N PRO A 12 7.52 -12.89 -6.78
CA PRO A 12 6.53 -12.97 -7.84
C PRO A 12 5.35 -12.08 -7.45
N VAL A 13 5.02 -11.11 -8.30
CA VAL A 13 3.79 -10.34 -8.16
C VAL A 13 2.67 -11.36 -8.26
N ALA A 14 1.85 -11.48 -7.21
CA ALA A 14 0.67 -12.32 -7.25
C ALA A 14 -0.19 -11.83 -8.43
N ARG A 15 -0.30 -12.68 -9.45
CA ARG A 15 -1.22 -12.40 -10.56
C ARG A 15 -2.62 -12.54 -9.99
N GLU A 16 -3.44 -11.54 -10.24
CA GLU A 16 -4.85 -11.60 -9.89
C GLU A 16 -5.45 -12.89 -10.46
N PRO A 17 -6.24 -13.64 -9.68
CA PRO A 17 -6.94 -14.79 -10.22
C PRO A 17 -7.81 -14.29 -11.37
N VAL A 18 -7.58 -14.86 -12.55
CA VAL A 18 -8.40 -14.60 -13.72
C VAL A 18 -9.84 -14.96 -13.35
N ASP A 19 -10.79 -14.06 -13.61
CA ASP A 19 -12.22 -14.34 -13.47
C ASP A 19 -12.74 -14.96 -14.78
N PRO A 20 -12.87 -16.30 -14.85
CA PRO A 20 -13.34 -17.01 -16.03
C PRO A 20 -14.76 -16.61 -16.43
N ALA A 21 -15.63 -16.34 -15.45
CA ALA A 21 -17.02 -15.98 -15.69
C ALA A 21 -17.11 -14.59 -16.35
N ARG A 22 -16.30 -13.63 -15.89
CA ARG A 22 -16.19 -12.30 -16.52
C ARG A 22 -15.69 -12.38 -17.96
N ILE A 23 -14.67 -13.20 -18.23
CA ILE A 23 -14.14 -13.41 -19.58
C ILE A 23 -15.24 -13.97 -20.50
N GLY A 24 -16.00 -14.94 -19.99
CA GLY A 24 -17.10 -15.56 -20.70
C GLY A 24 -18.18 -14.55 -21.11
N ARG A 25 -18.73 -13.80 -20.14
CA ARG A 25 -19.73 -12.76 -20.42
C ARG A 25 -19.23 -11.74 -21.43
N GLY A 26 -17.98 -11.28 -21.28
CA GLY A 26 -17.39 -10.31 -22.20
C GLY A 26 -17.21 -10.84 -23.62
N TRP A 27 -16.92 -12.14 -23.78
CA TRP A 27 -16.81 -12.78 -25.09
C TRP A 27 -18.17 -12.86 -25.78
N VAL A 28 -19.22 -13.28 -25.06
CA VAL A 28 -20.60 -13.33 -25.58
C VAL A 28 -21.06 -11.96 -26.06
N ARG A 29 -20.89 -10.91 -25.25
CA ARG A 29 -21.27 -9.54 -25.64
C ARG A 29 -20.58 -9.06 -26.91
N ARG A 30 -19.30 -9.43 -27.09
CA ARG A 30 -18.55 -9.10 -28.32
C ARG A 30 -19.10 -9.84 -29.54
N LEU A 31 -19.49 -11.10 -29.38
CA LEU A 31 -20.10 -11.88 -30.46
C LEU A 31 -21.52 -11.43 -30.81
N ALA A 32 -22.32 -11.14 -29.79
CA ALA A 32 -23.71 -10.73 -29.95
C ALA A 32 -23.85 -9.34 -30.57
N ARG A 33 -22.81 -8.49 -30.54
CA ARG A 33 -22.88 -7.11 -31.05
C ARG A 33 -23.36 -7.10 -32.51
N GLY A 34 -24.46 -6.40 -32.76
CA GLY A 34 -25.07 -6.31 -34.09
C GLY A 34 -26.01 -7.47 -34.44
N MET A 35 -26.19 -8.46 -33.56
CA MET A 35 -27.12 -9.57 -33.78
C MET A 35 -28.57 -9.17 -33.49
N THR A 36 -29.49 -9.68 -34.31
CA THR A 36 -30.94 -9.60 -34.08
C THR A 36 -31.39 -10.66 -33.09
N ALA A 37 -32.61 -10.54 -32.56
CA ALA A 37 -33.21 -11.55 -31.67
C ALA A 37 -33.14 -12.98 -32.25
N GLY A 38 -33.46 -13.16 -33.53
CA GLY A 38 -33.41 -14.48 -34.17
C GLY A 38 -32.00 -15.06 -34.29
N ALA A 39 -31.00 -14.20 -34.50
CA ALA A 39 -29.60 -14.62 -34.55
C ALA A 39 -29.07 -15.00 -33.16
N VAL A 40 -29.45 -14.24 -32.13
CA VAL A 40 -29.11 -14.55 -30.73
C VAL A 40 -29.77 -15.85 -30.29
N ALA A 41 -31.06 -16.06 -30.59
CA ALA A 41 -31.75 -17.30 -30.25
C ALA A 41 -31.08 -18.54 -30.89
N ALA A 42 -30.65 -18.43 -32.15
CA ALA A 42 -29.91 -19.51 -32.82
C ALA A 42 -28.55 -19.79 -32.15
N ALA A 43 -27.80 -18.74 -31.79
CA ALA A 43 -26.52 -18.88 -31.09
C ALA A 43 -26.69 -19.45 -29.67
N LEU A 44 -27.76 -19.10 -28.97
CA LEU A 44 -28.09 -19.64 -27.65
C LEU A 44 -28.40 -21.14 -27.72
N GLU A 45 -29.16 -21.59 -28.73
CA GLU A 45 -29.44 -23.01 -28.91
C GLU A 45 -28.18 -23.83 -29.22
N GLU A 46 -27.26 -23.27 -30.03
CA GLU A 46 -25.94 -23.86 -30.26
C GLU A 46 -25.14 -23.96 -28.96
N ALA A 47 -25.06 -22.86 -28.19
CA ALA A 47 -24.36 -22.84 -26.90
C ALA A 47 -24.95 -23.86 -25.89
N ARG A 48 -26.28 -24.03 -25.86
CA ARG A 48 -26.95 -25.07 -25.04
C ARG A 48 -26.61 -26.46 -25.52
N PHE A 49 -26.51 -26.67 -26.83
CA PHE A 49 -26.07 -27.94 -27.40
C PHE A 49 -24.64 -28.28 -26.96
N ASP A 50 -23.71 -27.34 -27.09
CA ASP A 50 -22.32 -27.50 -26.65
C ASP A 50 -22.21 -27.75 -25.15
N ALA A 51 -22.98 -27.03 -24.33
CA ALA A 51 -23.03 -27.25 -22.88
C ALA A 51 -23.48 -28.68 -22.53
N ARG A 52 -24.50 -29.21 -23.23
CA ARG A 52 -24.97 -30.61 -23.05
C ARG A 52 -23.96 -31.66 -23.51
N GLN A 53 -23.13 -31.37 -24.52
CA GLN A 53 -22.03 -32.27 -24.91
C GLN A 53 -20.94 -32.24 -23.84
N THR A 54 -20.59 -31.04 -23.37
CA THR A 54 -19.56 -30.81 -22.37
C THR A 54 -19.89 -31.47 -21.03
N SER A 55 -21.16 -31.45 -20.62
CA SER A 55 -21.62 -32.08 -19.37
C SER A 55 -21.46 -33.60 -19.32
N ARG A 56 -21.16 -34.26 -20.46
CA ARG A 56 -20.85 -35.70 -20.52
C ARG A 56 -19.40 -36.00 -20.15
N HIS A 57 -18.57 -34.97 -19.97
CA HIS A 57 -17.18 -35.08 -19.58
C HIS A 57 -17.00 -34.55 -18.15
N GLU A 58 -16.67 -35.43 -17.21
CA GLU A 58 -16.55 -35.12 -15.77
C GLU A 58 -15.51 -34.00 -15.49
N ASP A 59 -14.45 -33.89 -16.29
CA ASP A 59 -13.40 -32.86 -16.15
C ASP A 59 -13.85 -31.44 -16.56
N LEU A 60 -15.04 -31.29 -17.15
CA LEU A 60 -15.57 -30.02 -17.65
C LEU A 60 -16.88 -29.59 -16.97
N ALA A 61 -17.37 -30.36 -15.99
CA ALA A 61 -18.62 -30.09 -15.27
C ALA A 61 -18.56 -28.82 -14.41
N ASP A 62 -17.38 -28.42 -13.94
CA ASP A 62 -17.14 -27.19 -13.19
C ASP A 62 -16.46 -26.13 -14.08
N ASN A 63 -17.09 -25.75 -15.19
CA ASN A 63 -16.60 -24.70 -16.09
C ASN A 63 -17.31 -23.36 -15.82
N PRO A 64 -16.85 -22.55 -14.85
CA PRO A 64 -17.50 -21.27 -14.50
C PRO A 64 -17.51 -20.25 -15.66
N ARG A 65 -16.65 -20.45 -16.66
CA ARG A 65 -16.69 -19.65 -17.90
C ARG A 65 -17.89 -20.04 -18.77
N GLY A 66 -18.06 -21.33 -19.03
CA GLY A 66 -19.14 -21.85 -19.88
C GLY A 66 -20.52 -21.50 -19.33
N ASP A 67 -20.71 -21.66 -18.02
CA ASP A 67 -21.97 -21.30 -17.36
C ASP A 67 -22.29 -19.80 -17.50
N ALA A 68 -21.26 -18.96 -17.35
CA ALA A 68 -21.42 -17.52 -17.49
C ALA A 68 -21.65 -17.08 -18.94
N GLU A 69 -21.06 -17.77 -19.93
CA GLU A 69 -21.35 -17.56 -21.35
C GLU A 69 -22.80 -17.90 -21.66
N LEU A 70 -23.29 -19.05 -21.19
CA LEU A 70 -24.67 -19.47 -21.40
C LEU A 70 -25.68 -18.52 -20.76
N ALA A 71 -25.46 -18.16 -19.49
CA ALA A 71 -26.33 -17.21 -18.78
C ALA A 71 -26.35 -15.82 -19.45
N GLU A 72 -25.23 -15.38 -20.03
CA GLU A 72 -25.16 -14.12 -20.76
C GLU A 72 -25.93 -14.18 -22.09
N TRP A 73 -25.84 -15.29 -22.84
CA TRP A 73 -26.66 -15.49 -24.04
C TRP A 73 -28.15 -15.45 -23.72
N GLU A 74 -28.58 -16.13 -22.65
CA GLU A 74 -29.98 -16.14 -22.21
C GLU A 74 -30.48 -14.75 -21.83
N ARG A 75 -29.65 -13.95 -21.15
CA ARG A 75 -29.99 -12.57 -20.81
C ARG A 75 -30.16 -11.70 -22.05
N ILE A 76 -29.26 -11.81 -23.03
CA ILE A 76 -29.33 -11.03 -24.26
C ILE A 76 -30.58 -11.41 -25.07
N ASP A 77 -30.89 -12.71 -25.16
CA ASP A 77 -32.11 -13.21 -25.82
C ASP A 77 -33.37 -12.61 -25.18
N GLN A 78 -33.49 -12.70 -23.85
CA GLN A 78 -34.61 -12.11 -23.10
C GLN A 78 -34.71 -10.60 -23.29
N MET A 79 -33.57 -9.90 -23.28
CA MET A 79 -33.52 -8.45 -23.47
C MET A 79 -34.00 -8.05 -24.87
N LEU A 80 -33.56 -8.76 -25.92
CA LEU A 80 -33.99 -8.47 -27.29
C LEU A 80 -35.45 -8.84 -27.53
N ALA A 81 -35.94 -9.93 -26.91
CA ALA A 81 -37.35 -10.28 -26.95
C ALA A 81 -38.23 -9.17 -26.34
N ALA A 82 -37.77 -8.52 -25.26
CA ALA A 82 -38.47 -7.40 -24.64
C ALA A 82 -38.40 -6.09 -25.46
N ALA A 83 -37.33 -5.86 -26.22
CA ALA A 83 -37.13 -4.65 -27.02
C ALA A 83 -38.01 -4.57 -28.28
N GLY A 84 -38.55 -5.69 -28.74
CA GLY A 84 -39.49 -5.78 -29.86
C GLY A 84 -38.84 -6.02 -31.23
N PRO A 85 -39.65 -6.12 -32.30
CA PRO A 85 -39.18 -6.52 -33.62
C PRO A 85 -38.15 -5.54 -34.22
N GLY A 86 -37.08 -6.08 -34.80
CA GLY A 86 -36.01 -5.28 -35.40
C GLY A 86 -34.97 -4.75 -34.42
N ALA A 87 -35.11 -5.04 -33.12
CA ALA A 87 -34.08 -4.76 -32.14
C ALA A 87 -32.79 -5.54 -32.44
N VAL A 88 -31.66 -4.86 -32.23
CA VAL A 88 -30.31 -5.39 -32.44
C VAL A 88 -29.53 -5.19 -31.15
N TYR A 89 -28.72 -6.17 -30.78
CA TYR A 89 -27.90 -6.06 -29.57
C TYR A 89 -26.78 -5.03 -29.75
N ASP A 90 -26.79 -4.01 -28.90
CA ASP A 90 -25.68 -3.07 -28.74
C ASP A 90 -25.24 -3.02 -27.26
N PRO A 91 -24.05 -3.55 -26.93
CA PRO A 91 -23.54 -3.54 -25.56
C PRO A 91 -23.31 -2.13 -25.01
N ASP A 92 -23.24 -1.09 -25.85
CA ASP A 92 -23.06 0.29 -25.37
C ASP A 92 -24.37 0.88 -24.82
N THR A 93 -25.53 0.31 -25.20
CA THR A 93 -26.85 0.73 -24.67
C THR A 93 -27.30 -0.12 -23.48
N ASP A 94 -26.80 -1.36 -23.39
CA ASP A 94 -27.07 -2.34 -22.35
C ASP A 94 -26.53 -1.91 -20.97
N ASP A 95 -27.44 -1.64 -20.03
CA ASP A 95 -27.12 -1.19 -18.66
C ASP A 95 -26.21 -2.17 -17.91
N VAL A 96 -26.41 -3.49 -18.10
CA VAL A 96 -25.59 -4.51 -17.42
C VAL A 96 -24.18 -4.54 -17.99
N ALA A 97 -24.04 -4.35 -19.30
CA ALA A 97 -22.73 -4.24 -19.95
C ALA A 97 -22.00 -2.96 -19.53
N ARG A 98 -22.69 -1.81 -19.52
CA ARG A 98 -22.13 -0.53 -19.05
C ARG A 98 -21.72 -0.56 -17.58
N ALA A 99 -22.56 -1.11 -16.71
CA ALA A 99 -22.24 -1.25 -15.29
C ALA A 99 -21.01 -2.13 -15.06
N GLY A 100 -20.86 -3.23 -15.81
CA GLY A 100 -19.67 -4.08 -15.76
C GLY A 100 -18.40 -3.34 -16.16
N LEU A 101 -18.42 -2.59 -17.26
CA LEU A 101 -17.28 -1.79 -17.72
C LEU A 101 -16.91 -0.68 -16.73
N ALA A 102 -17.90 -0.03 -16.11
CA ALA A 102 -17.67 0.98 -15.08
C ALA A 102 -17.02 0.37 -13.83
N ALA A 103 -17.44 -0.83 -13.43
CA ALA A 103 -16.84 -1.55 -12.30
C ALA A 103 -15.39 -1.94 -12.59
N ASP A 104 -15.09 -2.42 -13.80
CA ASP A 104 -13.73 -2.74 -14.23
C ASP A 104 -12.85 -1.48 -14.25
N ALA A 105 -13.34 -0.36 -14.79
CA ALA A 105 -12.63 0.91 -14.80
C ALA A 105 -12.34 1.45 -13.38
N ALA A 106 -13.29 1.30 -12.45
CA ALA A 106 -13.11 1.66 -11.05
C ALA A 106 -12.05 0.77 -10.36
N ALA A 107 -12.09 -0.54 -10.60
CA ALA A 107 -11.09 -1.48 -10.10
C ALA A 107 -9.68 -1.18 -10.65
N ASP A 108 -9.57 -0.87 -11.94
CA ASP A 108 -8.32 -0.44 -12.56
C ASP A 108 -7.80 0.87 -11.96
N ALA A 109 -8.66 1.86 -11.74
CA ALA A 109 -8.28 3.12 -11.11
C ALA A 109 -7.78 2.93 -9.68
N ALA A 110 -8.43 2.06 -8.89
CA ALA A 110 -8.01 1.71 -7.54
C ALA A 110 -6.62 1.04 -7.56
N ARG A 111 -6.42 0.03 -8.41
CA ARG A 111 -5.13 -0.64 -8.58
C ARG A 111 -4.01 0.31 -9.01
N GLN A 112 -4.30 1.21 -9.96
CA GLN A 112 -3.31 2.20 -10.36
C GLN A 112 -2.95 3.17 -9.23
N THR A 113 -3.90 3.48 -8.35
CA THR A 113 -3.66 4.31 -7.16
C THR A 113 -2.73 3.60 -6.19
N GLU A 114 -3.02 2.34 -5.86
CA GLU A 114 -2.16 1.49 -5.02
C GLU A 114 -0.75 1.33 -5.61
N LEU A 115 -0.64 1.10 -6.93
CA LEU A 115 0.66 0.98 -7.60
C LEU A 115 1.47 2.29 -7.56
N ARG A 116 0.81 3.44 -7.74
CA ARG A 116 1.47 4.75 -7.63
C ARG A 116 1.93 5.02 -6.21
N GLU A 117 1.12 4.67 -5.21
CA GLU A 117 1.47 4.80 -3.81
C GLU A 117 2.65 3.89 -3.45
N ALA A 118 2.59 2.61 -3.82
CA ALA A 118 3.70 1.68 -3.64
C ALA A 118 4.99 2.17 -4.32
N ALA A 119 4.90 2.72 -5.54
CA ALA A 119 6.05 3.28 -6.23
C ALA A 119 6.64 4.50 -5.51
N ARG A 120 5.80 5.38 -4.95
CA ARG A 120 6.24 6.52 -4.12
C ARG A 120 6.96 6.04 -2.86
N ILE A 121 6.38 5.07 -2.15
CA ILE A 121 6.96 4.45 -0.96
C ILE A 121 8.33 3.82 -1.28
N GLN A 122 8.44 3.10 -2.41
CA GLN A 122 9.72 2.52 -2.84
C GLN A 122 10.76 3.58 -3.17
N ALA A 123 10.38 4.61 -3.94
CA ALA A 123 11.29 5.70 -4.30
C ALA A 123 11.81 6.42 -3.05
N ARG A 124 10.94 6.64 -2.05
CA ARG A 124 11.32 7.25 -0.78
C ARG A 124 12.27 6.35 0.03
N ALA A 125 12.03 5.04 0.07
CA ALA A 125 12.96 4.10 0.70
C ALA A 125 14.33 4.08 0.00
N ASP A 126 14.37 4.15 -1.34
CA ASP A 126 15.61 4.26 -2.12
C ASP A 126 16.39 5.53 -1.78
N GLU A 127 15.68 6.66 -1.67
CA GLU A 127 16.26 7.94 -1.28
C GLU A 127 16.88 7.87 0.13
N LEU A 128 16.14 7.41 1.14
CA LEU A 128 16.62 7.31 2.52
C LEU A 128 17.82 6.36 2.63
N GLN A 129 17.79 5.24 1.91
CA GLN A 129 18.93 4.33 1.85
C GLN A 129 20.16 4.99 1.21
N SER A 130 19.97 5.82 0.19
CA SER A 130 21.06 6.55 -0.47
C SER A 130 21.66 7.62 0.46
N LEU A 131 20.83 8.39 1.15
CA LEU A 131 21.28 9.39 2.12
C LEU A 131 22.04 8.74 3.28
N ARG A 132 21.62 7.56 3.73
CA ARG A 132 22.34 6.74 4.71
C ARG A 132 23.72 6.35 4.21
N GLN A 133 23.82 5.81 2.98
CA GLN A 133 25.10 5.40 2.40
C GLN A 133 26.08 6.57 2.23
N LEU A 134 25.55 7.77 2.01
CA LEU A 134 26.33 9.01 1.93
C LEU A 134 26.65 9.63 3.31
N GLY A 135 26.14 9.07 4.41
CA GLY A 135 26.34 9.59 5.77
C GLY A 135 25.62 10.90 6.07
N VAL A 136 24.61 11.26 5.26
CA VAL A 136 23.87 12.54 5.37
C VAL A 136 22.40 12.35 5.78
N LEU A 137 21.99 11.14 6.17
CA LEU A 137 20.61 10.85 6.59
C LEU A 137 20.12 11.78 7.71
N ALA A 138 20.97 12.09 8.69
CA ALA A 138 20.62 13.00 9.79
C ALA A 138 20.22 14.42 9.34
N GLN A 139 20.61 14.82 8.11
CA GLN A 139 20.26 16.12 7.54
C GLN A 139 18.92 16.10 6.79
N ALA A 140 18.41 14.91 6.44
CA ALA A 140 17.16 14.77 5.72
C ALA A 140 15.96 15.11 6.61
N GLU A 141 14.99 15.86 6.08
CA GLU A 141 13.73 16.09 6.78
C GLU A 141 12.78 14.89 6.57
N PRO A 142 12.13 14.38 7.64
CA PRO A 142 11.07 13.39 7.51
C PRO A 142 9.81 13.97 6.87
N HIS A 143 9.19 13.18 6.00
CA HIS A 143 7.91 13.43 5.36
C HIS A 143 6.83 12.56 5.99
N ALA A 144 5.57 13.01 5.92
CA ALA A 144 4.45 12.24 6.43
C ALA A 144 4.43 10.83 5.82
N GLY A 145 4.35 9.80 6.67
CA GLY A 145 4.35 8.40 6.26
C GLY A 145 5.73 7.76 6.18
N ASP A 146 6.82 8.50 6.40
CA ASP A 146 8.16 7.90 6.48
C ASP A 146 8.25 6.84 7.60
N GLU A 147 7.43 6.93 8.66
CA GLU A 147 7.37 5.94 9.74
C GLU A 147 7.07 4.53 9.22
N ALA A 148 6.21 4.42 8.19
CA ALA A 148 5.88 3.15 7.55
C ALA A 148 7.06 2.55 6.77
N LEU A 149 8.06 3.37 6.42
CA LEU A 149 9.26 2.91 5.72
C LEU A 149 10.25 2.21 6.64
N ARG A 150 10.16 2.39 7.96
CA ARG A 150 11.05 1.78 8.95
C ARG A 150 11.11 0.26 8.78
N ASP A 151 9.95 -0.39 8.73
CA ASP A 151 9.87 -1.84 8.57
C ASP A 151 10.27 -2.28 7.16
N LEU A 152 9.96 -1.46 6.14
CA LEU A 152 10.36 -1.73 4.76
C LEU A 152 11.88 -1.71 4.60
N LEU A 153 12.56 -0.73 5.19
CA LEU A 153 14.01 -0.60 5.19
C LEU A 153 14.66 -1.77 5.95
N THR A 154 14.11 -2.14 7.12
CA THR A 154 14.54 -3.36 7.84
C THR A 154 14.45 -4.59 6.97
N ARG A 155 13.31 -4.83 6.29
CA ARG A 155 13.11 -6.01 5.45
C ARG A 155 14.07 -6.06 4.26
N ARG A 156 14.36 -4.91 3.64
CA ARG A 156 15.16 -4.83 2.42
C ARG A 156 16.66 -4.86 2.69
N ALA A 157 17.11 -4.02 3.62
CA ALA A 157 18.52 -3.85 3.90
C ALA A 157 18.98 -4.77 5.03
N GLY A 158 18.08 -5.26 5.89
CA GLY A 158 18.40 -6.05 7.07
C GLY A 158 18.49 -5.20 8.33
N HIS A 159 18.54 -5.84 9.50
CA HIS A 159 18.45 -5.16 10.80
C HIS A 159 19.57 -4.14 11.10
N TYR A 160 20.70 -4.17 10.36
CA TYR A 160 21.82 -3.26 10.61
C TYR A 160 21.55 -1.80 10.21
N VAL A 161 20.53 -1.53 9.38
CA VAL A 161 20.16 -0.13 9.03
C VAL A 161 19.29 0.52 10.10
N GLN A 162 18.70 -0.29 10.98
CA GLN A 162 17.68 0.17 11.90
C GLN A 162 18.17 1.20 12.93
N PRO A 163 19.38 1.06 13.52
CA PRO A 163 19.88 2.07 14.45
C PRO A 163 20.01 3.46 13.81
N ASP A 164 20.43 3.53 12.54
CA ASP A 164 20.60 4.79 11.82
C ASP A 164 19.24 5.46 11.54
N VAL A 165 18.25 4.66 11.13
CA VAL A 165 16.87 5.11 10.87
C VAL A 165 16.18 5.53 12.16
N ASP A 166 16.33 4.76 13.24
CA ASP A 166 15.76 5.04 14.56
C ASP A 166 16.37 6.31 15.18
N ALA A 167 17.68 6.50 15.03
CA ALA A 167 18.36 7.73 15.45
C ALA A 167 17.89 8.94 14.64
N TRP A 168 17.69 8.78 13.33
CA TRP A 168 17.16 9.83 12.47
C TRP A 168 15.74 10.27 12.88
N PHE A 169 14.81 9.32 13.10
CA PHE A 169 13.47 9.64 13.60
C PHE A 169 13.50 10.32 14.98
N ALA A 170 14.30 9.79 15.91
CA ALA A 170 14.40 10.35 17.25
C ALA A 170 14.93 11.79 17.24
N HIS A 171 15.96 12.06 16.43
CA HIS A 171 16.51 13.40 16.26
C HIS A 171 15.48 14.36 15.66
N ALA A 172 14.78 13.96 14.60
CA ALA A 172 13.80 14.81 13.95
C ALA A 172 12.58 15.11 14.85
N LEU A 173 12.14 14.15 15.67
CA LEU A 173 11.10 14.37 16.67
C LEU A 173 11.55 15.34 17.77
N ALA A 174 12.75 15.14 18.31
CA ALA A 174 13.31 15.97 19.37
C ALA A 174 13.51 17.44 18.95
N THR A 175 13.88 17.64 17.68
CA THR A 175 14.15 18.97 17.10
C THR A 175 12.98 19.54 16.30
N HIS A 176 11.85 18.82 16.25
CA HIS A 176 10.64 19.20 15.51
C HIS A 176 10.93 19.53 14.04
N ARG A 177 11.62 18.63 13.32
CA ARG A 177 11.98 18.82 11.90
C ARG A 177 10.99 18.17 10.94
N GLY A 178 10.92 18.69 9.73
CA GLY A 178 10.01 18.18 8.69
C GLY A 178 8.55 18.27 9.12
N HIS A 179 7.81 17.18 8.93
CA HIS A 179 6.41 17.10 9.32
C HIS A 179 6.19 17.18 10.84
N TYR A 180 7.19 16.80 11.66
CA TYR A 180 7.09 16.82 13.12
C TYR A 180 7.06 18.23 13.72
N ARG A 181 7.14 19.30 12.90
CA ARG A 181 6.79 20.66 13.33
C ARG A 181 5.33 20.72 13.83
N GLU A 182 4.46 19.92 13.23
CA GLU A 182 3.05 19.85 13.58
C GLU A 182 2.82 19.00 14.85
N PRO A 183 2.16 19.54 15.90
CA PRO A 183 1.88 18.79 17.12
C PRO A 183 1.06 17.52 16.90
N ALA A 184 0.06 17.58 16.00
CA ALA A 184 -0.77 16.42 15.66
C ALA A 184 0.07 15.29 15.04
N ALA A 185 1.07 15.64 14.24
CA ALA A 185 1.93 14.65 13.60
C ALA A 185 2.90 14.00 14.60
N ARG A 186 3.38 14.75 15.61
CA ARG A 186 4.13 14.16 16.74
C ARG A 186 3.26 13.23 17.59
N GLN A 187 1.99 13.55 17.78
CA GLN A 187 1.06 12.69 18.49
C GLN A 187 0.81 11.40 17.70
N ALA A 188 0.55 11.48 16.40
CA ALA A 188 0.37 10.31 15.55
C ALA A 188 1.62 9.42 15.51
N ALA A 189 2.82 10.02 15.55
CA ALA A 189 4.07 9.27 15.60
C ALA A 189 4.21 8.39 16.86
N ALA A 190 3.56 8.76 17.97
CA ALA A 190 3.55 7.97 19.20
C ALA A 190 2.89 6.59 19.01
N ASP A 191 1.92 6.49 18.09
CA ASP A 191 1.21 5.25 17.77
C ASP A 191 1.94 4.42 16.67
N LEU A 192 2.83 5.05 15.91
CA LEU A 192 3.50 4.44 14.75
C LEU A 192 4.94 4.00 15.04
N LEU A 193 5.65 4.70 15.93
CA LEU A 193 7.04 4.41 16.23
C LEU A 193 7.19 3.56 17.49
N THR A 194 8.31 2.85 17.57
CA THR A 194 8.59 1.99 18.72
C THR A 194 8.95 2.82 19.95
N ARG A 195 8.62 2.28 21.14
CA ARG A 195 8.95 2.91 22.43
C ARG A 195 10.42 3.36 22.53
N PRO A 196 11.44 2.58 22.10
CA PRO A 196 12.83 3.04 22.11
C PRO A 196 13.08 4.32 21.30
N VAL A 197 12.44 4.49 20.14
CA VAL A 197 12.59 5.70 19.30
C VAL A 197 11.97 6.90 20.01
N LEU A 198 10.77 6.75 20.56
CA LEU A 198 10.07 7.81 21.29
C LEU A 198 10.85 8.23 22.54
N THR A 199 11.36 7.27 23.31
CA THR A 199 12.17 7.55 24.49
C THR A 199 13.50 8.22 24.13
N HIS A 200 14.16 7.78 23.05
CA HIS A 200 15.37 8.42 22.55
C HIS A 200 15.10 9.89 22.18
N ALA A 201 13.99 10.17 21.49
CA ALA A 201 13.59 11.53 21.13
C ALA A 201 13.35 12.40 22.38
N ALA A 202 12.61 11.89 23.36
CA ALA A 202 12.33 12.61 24.60
C ALA A 202 13.62 12.94 25.37
N LEU A 203 14.54 11.98 25.46
CA LEU A 203 15.83 12.17 26.13
C LEU A 203 16.71 13.20 25.39
N LEU A 204 16.77 13.14 24.06
CA LEU A 204 17.47 14.16 23.26
C LEU A 204 16.87 15.56 23.47
N ALA A 205 15.55 15.68 23.48
CA ALA A 205 14.87 16.95 23.70
C ALA A 205 15.15 17.52 25.11
N ALA A 206 15.19 16.68 26.13
CA ALA A 206 15.51 17.09 27.49
C ALA A 206 16.97 17.55 27.62
N LEU A 207 17.92 16.78 27.07
CA LEU A 207 19.34 17.10 27.12
C LEU A 207 19.71 18.37 26.36
N THR A 208 19.11 18.58 25.18
CA THR A 208 19.35 19.78 24.36
C THR A 208 18.77 21.06 24.99
N ARG A 209 17.69 20.96 25.75
CA ARG A 209 17.18 22.09 26.56
C ARG A 209 18.14 22.48 27.67
N LEU A 210 18.74 21.49 28.35
CA LEU A 210 19.69 21.74 29.43
C LEU A 210 21.02 22.31 28.94
N GLN A 211 21.46 21.91 27.73
CA GLN A 211 22.67 22.42 27.12
C GLN A 211 22.41 22.87 25.67
N PRO A 212 21.91 24.10 25.48
CA PRO A 212 21.70 24.67 24.15
C PRO A 212 23.01 24.68 23.35
N GLY A 213 22.95 24.25 22.08
CA GLY A 213 24.11 24.20 21.19
C GLY A 213 24.99 22.95 21.33
N VAL A 214 24.61 21.97 22.17
CA VAL A 214 25.27 20.66 22.16
C VAL A 214 25.04 19.98 20.80
N ASP A 215 26.13 19.47 20.23
CA ASP A 215 26.08 18.65 19.03
C ASP A 215 25.38 17.32 19.34
N VAL A 216 24.27 17.05 18.65
CA VAL A 216 23.42 15.87 18.90
C VAL A 216 24.17 14.57 18.59
N ASP A 217 25.17 14.61 17.71
CA ASP A 217 26.02 13.43 17.44
C ASP A 217 26.82 13.01 18.69
N ARG A 218 27.14 13.96 19.58
CA ARG A 218 27.77 13.68 20.88
C ARG A 218 26.80 13.06 21.88
N LEU A 219 25.50 13.20 21.66
CA LEU A 219 24.45 12.59 22.48
C LEU A 219 24.07 11.17 22.04
N GLY A 220 24.86 10.52 21.17
CA GLY A 220 24.60 9.15 20.71
C GLY A 220 24.50 8.09 21.82
N PHE A 221 24.90 8.40 23.06
CA PHE A 221 24.64 7.53 24.23
C PHE A 221 23.15 7.45 24.58
N ALA A 222 22.37 8.50 24.31
CA ALA A 222 20.93 8.54 24.56
C ALA A 222 20.21 7.42 23.80
N GLY A 223 20.59 7.20 22.53
CA GLY A 223 20.05 6.11 21.72
C GLY A 223 20.42 4.73 22.26
N ARG A 224 21.65 4.55 22.75
CA ARG A 224 22.08 3.28 23.39
C ARG A 224 21.30 3.02 24.68
N LEU A 225 21.10 4.04 25.50
CA LEU A 225 20.33 3.93 26.74
C LEU A 225 18.86 3.58 26.45
N ALA A 226 18.22 4.29 25.52
CA ALA A 226 16.84 4.03 25.14
C ALA A 226 16.64 2.64 24.49
N ALA A 227 17.64 2.11 23.80
CA ALA A 227 17.61 0.76 23.25
C ALA A 227 17.81 -0.32 24.32
N ALA A 228 18.67 -0.07 25.32
CA ALA A 228 18.98 -1.03 26.38
C ALA A 228 17.89 -1.08 27.46
N ASP A 229 17.39 0.09 27.88
CA ASP A 229 16.36 0.26 28.89
C ASP A 229 15.47 1.47 28.54
N PRO A 230 14.39 1.26 27.77
CA PRO A 230 13.50 2.34 27.36
C PRO A 230 12.66 2.91 28.50
N GLU A 231 12.57 2.22 29.65
CA GLU A 231 11.85 2.70 30.82
C GLU A 231 12.74 3.65 31.62
N ALA A 232 13.95 3.23 31.98
CA ALA A 232 14.91 4.08 32.67
C ALA A 232 15.27 5.34 31.86
N ALA A 233 15.38 5.20 30.54
CA ALA A 233 15.61 6.35 29.66
C ALA A 233 14.42 7.34 29.64
N ALA A 234 13.19 6.84 29.78
CA ALA A 234 11.99 7.67 29.83
C ALA A 234 11.89 8.41 31.17
N ASP A 235 12.16 7.70 32.28
CA ASP A 235 12.22 8.29 33.61
C ASP A 235 13.29 9.39 33.70
N LEU A 236 14.46 9.14 33.11
CA LEU A 236 15.53 10.14 33.02
C LEU A 236 15.07 11.36 32.22
N ALA A 237 14.44 11.17 31.06
CA ALA A 237 13.93 12.27 30.25
C ALA A 237 12.88 13.11 31.00
N ALA A 238 11.98 12.46 31.75
CA ALA A 238 10.98 13.11 32.57
C ALA A 238 11.62 13.91 33.72
N PHE A 239 12.58 13.31 34.43
CA PHE A 239 13.33 13.97 35.50
C PHE A 239 14.06 15.23 34.99
N LEU A 240 14.78 15.12 33.88
CA LEU A 240 15.51 16.24 33.29
C LEU A 240 14.59 17.36 32.79
N THR A 241 13.39 17.00 32.29
CA THR A 241 12.38 17.97 31.88
C THR A 241 11.85 18.75 33.08
N GLY A 242 11.50 18.06 34.17
CA GLY A 242 11.03 18.70 35.41
C GLY A 242 12.10 19.56 36.10
N ALA A 243 13.37 19.17 36.01
CA ALA A 243 14.49 19.94 36.57
C ALA A 243 14.70 21.29 35.85
N GLY A 244 14.39 21.38 34.56
CA GLY A 244 14.50 22.62 33.78
C GLY A 244 13.44 23.68 34.14
N ASP A 245 12.24 23.24 34.52
CA ASP A 245 11.12 24.12 34.87
C ASP A 245 11.23 24.69 36.30
N GLY A 246 11.96 24.01 37.19
CA GLY A 246 12.15 24.43 38.59
C GLY A 246 13.17 25.55 38.80
N CYS A 247 14.12 25.77 37.88
CA CYS A 247 15.17 26.78 38.03
C CYS A 247 14.75 28.21 37.63
N HIS A 248 13.50 28.45 37.22
CA HIS A 248 12.99 29.78 36.88
C HIS A 248 12.04 30.38 37.93
N ALA A 249 11.80 29.69 39.06
CA ALA A 249 10.77 30.06 40.03
C ALA A 249 11.27 30.67 41.35
N ASP A 250 12.57 30.96 41.50
CA ASP A 250 13.09 31.60 42.72
C ASP A 250 14.05 32.76 42.37
N GLY A 251 13.48 33.95 42.26
CA GLY A 251 14.16 35.18 41.89
C GLY A 251 13.22 36.39 41.91
N GLY A 252 12.48 36.56 43.01
CA GLY A 252 11.66 37.73 43.33
C GLY A 252 11.96 38.21 44.74
#